data_AF-A0A924XVW6-F1
#
_entry.id   AF-A0A924XVW6-F1
#
_cell.length_a   1.000
_cell.length_b   1.000
_cell.length_c   1.000
_cell.angle_alpha   90.00
_cell.angle_beta   90.00
_cell.angle_gamma   90.00
#
_symmetry.space_group_name_H-M   'P 1'
#
loop_
_entity.id
_entity.type
_entity.pdbx_description
1 polymer ?
#
loop_
_entity_poly.entity_id
_entity_poly.type
_entity_poly.pdbx_seq_one_letter_code
_entity_poly.pdbx_strand_id
1 'polypeptide(L)'
;MSAGFAVLATLSGFAGLGYEVVWTRMLALQLGHDITAALGVITAFFGGLAFGSVTLGVWAARSARPDRWYAGLELVVAAWACALIGLLPWTGGAAAALLGPDPGAGAQWAVD
;
A
#
# COMPACT_ATOMS: atom_id res chain seq x y z
N MET A 1 -20.62 -7.34 17.23
CA MET A 1 -19.39 -7.55 16.44
C MET A 1 -18.84 -8.91 16.81
N SER A 2 -18.63 -9.82 15.86
CA SER A 2 -18.14 -11.18 16.15
C SER A 2 -16.63 -11.15 16.47
N ALA A 3 -16.16 -12.07 17.32
CA ALA A 3 -14.75 -12.16 17.69
C ALA A 3 -13.81 -12.33 16.46
N GLY A 4 -14.27 -13.05 15.42
CA GLY A 4 -13.52 -13.24 14.18
C GLY A 4 -13.27 -11.95 13.41
N PHE A 5 -14.23 -11.02 13.39
CA PHE A 5 -14.06 -9.72 12.75
C PHE A 5 -12.96 -8.89 13.43
N ALA A 6 -12.92 -8.90 14.76
CA ALA A 6 -11.91 -8.16 15.51
C ALA A 6 -10.48 -8.68 15.22
N VAL A 7 -10.30 -10.00 15.15
CA VAL A 7 -9.00 -10.62 14.82
C VAL A 7 -8.53 -10.20 13.43
N LEU A 8 -9.41 -10.28 12.42
CA LEU A 8 -9.08 -9.88 11.06
C LEU A 8 -8.73 -8.39 10.97
N ALA A 9 -9.49 -7.52 11.66
CA ALA A 9 -9.22 -6.10 11.70
C ALA A 9 -7.86 -5.78 12.35
N THR A 10 -7.51 -6.44 13.46
CA THR A 10 -6.21 -6.26 14.13
C THR A 10 -5.05 -6.74 13.25
N LEU A 11 -5.17 -7.92 12.64
CA LEU A 11 -4.13 -8.46 11.75
C LEU A 11 -3.94 -7.58 10.51
N SER A 12 -5.02 -7.06 9.94
CA SER A 12 -4.95 -6.08 8.83
C SER A 12 -4.27 -4.78 9.25
N GLY A 13 -4.57 -4.28 10.45
CA GLY A 13 -3.91 -3.08 11.00
C GLY A 13 -2.41 -3.30 11.23
N PHE A 14 -2.04 -4.45 11.79
CA PHE A 14 -0.63 -4.84 11.99
C PHE A 14 0.12 -4.96 10.66
N ALA A 15 -0.50 -5.58 9.65
CA ALA A 15 0.08 -5.66 8.30
C ALA A 15 0.27 -4.26 7.68
N GLY A 16 -0.67 -3.33 7.91
CA GLY A 16 -0.56 -1.93 7.49
C GLY A 16 0.67 -1.22 8.07
N LEU A 17 0.94 -1.41 9.36
CA LEU A 17 2.14 -0.87 10.02
C LEU A 17 3.43 -1.47 9.43
N GLY A 18 3.43 -2.77 9.13
CA GLY A 18 4.55 -3.42 8.44
C GLY A 18 4.80 -2.82 7.05
N TYR A 19 3.74 -2.56 6.29
CA TYR A 19 3.84 -1.85 5.02
C TYR A 19 4.43 -0.45 5.18
N GLU A 20 4.03 0.29 6.22
CA GLU A 20 4.55 1.63 6.50
C GLU A 20 6.08 1.64 6.61
N VAL A 21 6.65 0.67 7.32
CA VAL A 21 8.11 0.50 7.46
C VAL A 21 8.78 0.18 6.14
N VAL A 22 8.21 -0.75 5.35
CA VAL A 22 8.74 -1.14 4.04
C VAL A 22 8.75 0.06 3.08
N TRP A 23 7.62 0.78 2.98
CA TRP A 23 7.48 1.95 2.13
C TRP A 23 8.42 3.09 2.55
N THR A 24 8.57 3.30 3.86
CA THR A 24 9.51 4.31 4.40
C THR A 24 10.93 3.98 3.99
N ARG A 25 11.35 2.72 4.15
CA ARG A 25 12.69 2.27 3.76
C ARG A 25 12.92 2.42 2.26
N MET A 26 11.93 2.07 1.42
CA MET A 26 12.03 2.22 -0.03
C MET A 26 12.14 3.69 -0.45
N LEU A 27 11.36 4.58 0.17
CA LEU A 27 11.42 6.02 -0.12
C LEU A 27 12.71 6.64 0.44
N ALA A 28 13.21 6.20 1.59
CA ALA A 28 14.48 6.66 2.14
C ALA A 28 15.65 6.36 1.18
N LEU A 29 15.62 5.19 0.53
CA LEU A 29 16.60 4.83 -0.51
C LEU A 29 16.51 5.72 -1.76
N GLN A 30 15.32 6.17 -2.14
CA GLN A 30 15.14 7.04 -3.31
C GLN A 30 15.42 8.52 -3.01
N LEU A 31 15.02 9.02 -1.85
CA LEU A 31 15.18 10.43 -1.45
C LEU A 31 16.52 10.72 -0.77
N GLY A 32 17.23 9.68 -0.29
CA GLY A 32 18.48 9.82 0.45
C GLY A 32 18.34 10.42 1.86
N HIS A 33 17.12 10.73 2.32
CA HIS A 33 16.83 11.33 3.62
C HIS A 33 15.72 10.56 4.34
N ASP A 34 16.07 9.95 5.49
CA ASP A 34 15.20 9.03 6.24
C ASP A 34 13.97 9.73 6.85
N ILE A 35 14.16 10.94 7.39
CA ILE A 35 13.07 11.72 8.01
C ILE A 35 12.03 12.16 6.97
N THR A 36 12.46 12.64 5.80
CA THR A 36 11.54 13.08 4.74
C THR A 36 10.72 11.90 4.21
N ALA A 37 11.33 10.73 4.08
CA ALA A 37 10.64 9.50 3.70
C ALA A 37 9.59 9.09 4.75
N ALA A 38 9.97 9.05 6.03
CA ALA A 38 9.06 8.69 7.11
C ALA A 38 7.86 9.64 7.20
N LEU A 39 8.11 10.96 7.18
CA LEU A 39 7.04 11.96 7.20
C LEU A 39 6.14 11.85 5.98
N GLY A 40 6.70 11.61 4.80
CA GLY A 40 5.94 11.40 3.57
C GLY A 40 4.99 10.21 3.66
N VAL A 41 5.48 9.06 4.14
CA VAL A 41 4.67 7.85 4.30
C VAL A 41 3.58 8.04 5.33
N ILE A 42 3.92 8.54 6.52
CA ILE A 42 2.96 8.83 7.60
C ILE A 42 1.88 9.79 7.09
N THR A 43 2.27 10.85 6.38
CA THR A 43 1.34 11.85 5.83
C THR A 43 0.43 11.24 4.77
N ALA A 44 0.95 10.42 3.88
CA ALA A 44 0.15 9.71 2.88
C ALA A 44 -0.80 8.70 3.51
N PHE A 45 -0.35 7.95 4.52
CA PHE A 45 -1.14 6.95 5.23
C PHE A 45 -2.28 7.59 6.03
N PHE A 46 -1.97 8.49 6.96
CA PHE A 46 -2.99 9.16 7.77
C PHE A 46 -3.83 10.12 6.93
N GLY A 47 -3.26 10.80 5.94
CA GLY A 47 -3.99 11.64 5.00
C GLY A 47 -5.01 10.84 4.19
N GLY A 48 -4.62 9.66 3.68
CA GLY A 48 -5.51 8.74 2.99
C GLY A 48 -6.63 8.21 3.90
N LEU A 49 -6.31 7.82 5.14
CA LEU A 49 -7.29 7.37 6.12
C LEU A 49 -8.29 8.48 6.49
N ALA A 50 -7.80 9.68 6.77
CA ALA A 50 -8.64 10.84 7.07
C ALA A 50 -9.57 11.15 5.90
N PHE A 51 -9.02 11.25 4.68
CA PHE A 51 -9.78 11.52 3.47
C PHE A 51 -10.84 10.44 3.20
N GLY A 52 -10.47 9.16 3.30
CA GLY A 52 -11.40 8.03 3.16
C GLY A 52 -12.50 8.02 4.22
N SER A 53 -12.17 8.33 5.48
CA SER A 53 -13.14 8.36 6.58
C SER A 53 -14.17 9.50 6.43
N VAL A 54 -13.76 10.67 5.94
CA VAL A 54 -14.64 11.83 5.76
C VAL A 54 -15.53 11.64 4.53
N THR A 55 -14.96 11.15 3.43
CA THR A 55 -15.72 10.98 2.17
C THR A 55 -16.66 9.78 2.24
N LEU A 56 -16.17 8.61 2.63
CA LEU A 56 -16.92 7.35 2.59
C LEU A 56 -17.51 6.99 3.95
N GLY A 57 -16.85 7.34 5.06
CA GLY A 57 -17.35 7.04 6.41
C GLY A 57 -18.63 7.80 6.75
N VAL A 58 -18.79 9.06 6.30
CA VAL A 58 -20.05 9.81 6.49
C VAL A 58 -21.20 9.19 5.70
N TRP A 59 -20.93 8.67 4.50
CA TRP A 59 -21.94 8.07 3.62
C TRP A 59 -22.29 6.64 4.07
N ALA A 60 -21.30 5.89 4.58
CA ALA A 60 -21.49 4.58 5.18
C ALA A 60 -22.26 4.66 6.51
N ALA A 61 -21.96 5.64 7.36
CA ALA A 61 -22.65 5.86 8.64
C ALA A 61 -24.12 6.30 8.48
N ARG A 62 -24.45 6.99 7.37
CA ARG A 62 -25.84 7.38 7.04
C ARG A 62 -26.63 6.30 6.31
N SER A 63 -25.97 5.22 5.87
CA SER A 63 -26.63 4.17 5.09
C SER A 63 -27.24 3.11 6.01
N ALA A 64 -28.50 2.75 5.74
CA ALA A 64 -29.19 1.65 6.43
C ALA A 64 -28.59 0.26 6.12
N ARG A 65 -27.65 0.16 5.17
CA ARG A 65 -27.01 -1.09 4.71
C ARG A 65 -25.48 -0.92 4.59
N PRO A 66 -24.74 -0.96 5.71
CA PRO A 66 -23.28 -0.76 5.74
C PRO A 66 -22.50 -1.89 5.04
N ASP A 67 -23.09 -3.07 4.91
CA ASP A 67 -22.61 -4.22 4.15
C ASP A 67 -22.34 -3.90 2.67
N ARG A 68 -23.18 -3.09 2.03
CA ARG A 68 -23.00 -2.70 0.62
C ARG A 68 -21.83 -1.74 0.40
N TRP A 69 -21.56 -0.87 1.38
CA TRP A 69 -20.40 0.02 1.34
C TRP A 69 -19.10 -0.75 1.47
N TYR A 70 -19.08 -1.75 2.35
CA TYR A 70 -17.94 -2.65 2.47
C TYR A 70 -17.68 -3.42 1.16
N ALA A 71 -18.73 -3.99 0.55
CA ALA A 71 -18.61 -4.66 -0.75
C ALA A 71 -18.13 -3.72 -1.88
N GLY A 72 -18.56 -2.45 -1.86
CA GLY A 72 -18.09 -1.44 -2.81
C GLY A 72 -16.61 -1.09 -2.63
N LEU A 73 -16.14 -0.94 -1.38
CA LEU A 73 -14.73 -0.75 -1.07
C LEU A 73 -13.89 -1.94 -1.53
N GLU A 74 -14.39 -3.15 -1.32
CA GLU A 74 -13.71 -4.39 -1.71
C GLU A 74 -13.62 -4.51 -3.24
N LEU A 75 -14.64 -4.07 -3.99
CA LEU A 75 -14.58 -3.95 -5.45
C LEU A 75 -13.55 -2.92 -5.92
N VAL A 76 -13.41 -1.79 -5.22
CA VAL A 76 -12.38 -0.79 -5.54
C VAL A 76 -10.99 -1.37 -5.30
N VAL A 77 -10.77 -2.06 -4.19
CA VAL A 77 -9.50 -2.75 -3.91
C VAL A 77 -9.21 -3.83 -4.95
N ALA A 78 -10.21 -4.64 -5.32
CA ALA A 78 -10.07 -5.66 -6.37
C ALA A 78 -9.75 -5.04 -7.74
N ALA A 79 -10.43 -3.96 -8.12
CA ALA A 79 -10.16 -3.24 -9.35
C ALA A 79 -8.74 -2.64 -9.35
N TRP A 80 -8.30 -2.10 -8.21
CA TRP A 80 -6.94 -1.58 -8.05
C TRP A 80 -5.89 -2.68 -8.15
N ALA A 81 -6.13 -3.85 -7.55
CA ALA A 81 -5.26 -5.01 -7.68
C ALA A 81 -5.18 -5.52 -9.13
N CYS A 82 -6.32 -5.61 -9.84
CA CYS A 82 -6.37 -5.96 -11.26
C CYS A 82 -5.61 -4.93 -12.12
N ALA A 83 -5.78 -3.64 -11.84
CA ALA A 83 -5.06 -2.57 -12.53
C ALA A 83 -3.55 -2.69 -12.29
N LEU A 84 -3.12 -2.97 -11.05
CA LEU A 84 -1.72 -3.20 -10.72
C LEU A 84 -1.14 -4.41 -11.46
N ILE A 85 -1.88 -5.53 -11.54
CA ILE A 85 -1.48 -6.73 -12.30
C ILE A 85 -1.33 -6.39 -13.79
N GLY A 86 -2.26 -5.60 -14.35
CA GLY A 86 -2.19 -5.15 -15.74
C GLY A 86 -1.07 -4.15 -16.02
N LEU A 87 -0.73 -3.30 -15.06
CA LEU A 87 0.38 -2.33 -15.16
C LEU A 87 1.75 -2.95 -14.91
N LEU A 88 1.82 -4.07 -14.17
CA LEU A 88 3.06 -4.76 -13.83
C LEU A 88 3.96 -5.13 -15.03
N PRO A 89 3.45 -5.62 -16.18
CA PRO A 89 4.29 -5.85 -17.35
C PRO A 89 4.85 -4.55 -17.95
N TRP A 90 4.12 -3.44 -17.85
CA TRP A 90 4.60 -2.13 -18.30
C TRP A 90 5.68 -1.56 -17.38
N THR A 91 5.53 -1.72 -16.06
CA THR A 91 6.57 -1.33 -15.11
C THR A 91 7.78 -2.25 -15.20
N GLY A 92 7.60 -3.54 -15.48
CA GLY A 92 8.70 -4.48 -15.74
C GLY A 92 9.53 -4.11 -16.97
N GLY A 93 8.89 -3.71 -18.07
CA GLY A 93 9.58 -3.23 -19.27
C GLY A 93 10.32 -1.91 -19.06
N ALA A 94 9.70 -0.94 -18.39
CA ALA A 94 10.32 0.34 -18.06
C ALA A 94 11.43 0.21 -17.00
N ALA A 95 11.23 -0.64 -15.99
CA ALA A 95 12.23 -0.94 -14.97
C ALA A 95 13.40 -1.72 -15.56
N ALA A 96 13.18 -2.69 -16.46
CA ALA A 96 14.26 -3.40 -17.15
C ALA A 96 15.06 -2.47 -18.10
N ALA A 97 14.39 -1.51 -18.73
CA ALA A 97 15.05 -0.48 -19.54
C ALA A 97 15.88 0.51 -18.72
N LEU A 98 15.50 0.76 -17.46
CA LEU A 98 16.20 1.67 -16.54
C LEU A 98 17.24 0.95 -15.65
N LEU A 99 17.07 -0.34 -15.33
CA LEU A 99 17.95 -1.13 -14.46
C LEU A 99 18.95 -2.01 -15.23
N GLY A 100 18.73 -2.25 -16.52
CA GLY A 100 19.54 -3.18 -17.32
C GLY A 100 19.19 -4.66 -17.03
N PRO A 101 19.30 -5.55 -18.02
CA PRO A 101 19.08 -6.98 -17.81
C PRO A 101 20.25 -7.56 -16.99
N ASP A 102 19.88 -8.30 -15.93
CA ASP A 102 20.71 -9.01 -14.94
C ASP A 102 21.19 -8.20 -13.71
N PRO A 103 20.76 -8.56 -12.48
CA PRO A 103 21.66 -8.53 -11.35
C PRO A 103 22.67 -9.65 -11.62
N GLY A 104 23.70 -9.32 -12.41
CA GLY A 104 24.74 -10.27 -12.77
C GLY A 104 25.27 -10.95 -11.52
N ALA A 105 25.58 -12.24 -11.65
CA ALA A 105 26.16 -13.09 -10.62
C ALA A 105 27.45 -12.53 -9.95
N GLY A 106 27.92 -11.34 -10.30
CA GLY A 106 28.99 -10.58 -9.63
C GLY A 106 28.50 -9.56 -8.58
N ALA A 107 27.24 -9.11 -8.58
CA ALA A 107 26.72 -8.17 -7.57
C ALA A 107 26.49 -8.83 -6.20
N GLN A 108 26.38 -10.16 -6.17
CA GLN A 108 26.26 -10.97 -4.95
C GLN A 108 27.58 -11.13 -4.17
N TRP A 109 28.74 -10.78 -4.76
CA TRP A 109 30.08 -10.91 -4.14
C TRP A 109 30.70 -9.55 -3.73
N ALA A 110 29.95 -8.46 -3.86
CA ALA A 110 30.40 -7.11 -3.48
C ALA A 110 29.77 -6.61 -2.17
N VAL A 111 28.99 -7.47 -1.49
CA VAL A 111 28.49 -7.26 -0.13
C VAL A 111 29.24 -8.21 0.80
N ASP A 112 30.53 -7.95 0.97
CA ASP A 112 31.36 -8.44 2.09
C ASP A 112 31.93 -7.22 2.82
#